data_AF-A0A2W2DVB8-F1
#
_entry.id   AF-A0A2W2DVB8-F1
#
_cell.length_a   1.000
_cell.length_b   1.000
_cell.length_c   1.000
_cell.angle_alpha   90.00
_cell.angle_beta   90.00
_cell.angle_gamma   90.00
#
_symmetry.space_group_name_H-M   'P 1'
#
loop_
_entity.id
_entity.type
_entity.pdbx_description
1 polymer ?
#
loop_
_entity_poly.entity_id
_entity_poly.type
_entity_poly.pdbx_seq_one_letter_code
_entity_poly.pdbx_strand_id
1 'polypeptide(L)'
;AREGVVGALVALPAMVLQLAVFVLLSKVTVGLLGVALGSRIGAIGAGVLNGVILAFLGQSWVFAVAFGQGGQIPAFVRYLPSGWGLLAVQGDHLALVAMAVLVVLLLAAWAALLTRRTGRSRPSTRGRRPMRADTARQAVVAKELRTWTRDLVRNHQLTFALAYGVFFAGTPLLLGIPDMLPLAGPVFIAMAAAMTANSYGTDGTAHWLTLMTPGASDVRGRQLAWLVTVGPVGVVVTVAFTMVTGGPWPLVLAVTPALLGGGAGLVLLVSVYGLVPGIDPRNRGGNPLRTSEDDGTQTGMAYLMLLLVACAAAPAMAAALLFGWWGVPVGLVTGVLWYWGFGLLAERRLTAQGPELLQLMRTGRRPDDRPSAFTMPKMSKPRQALVTVCVSLGAIPLIPQGVVAMVMTAQGQLRHSWFLATYMPPGLRWPTAVGMMLIGLAMYVTGFRIWHQAKKAEEA
;
A
#
# COMPACT_ATOMS: atom_id res chain seq x y z
N ALA A 1 -1.24 -4.40 44.69
CA ALA A 1 -0.24 -3.63 43.92
C ALA A 1 -0.83 -2.98 42.66
N ARG A 2 -1.46 -3.74 41.75
CA ARG A 2 -2.03 -3.20 40.48
C ARG A 2 -3.16 -2.16 40.65
N GLU A 3 -3.97 -2.25 41.70
CA GLU A 3 -5.14 -1.35 41.91
C GLU A 3 -4.94 -0.33 43.04
N GLY A 4 -3.69 -0.12 43.49
CA GLY A 4 -3.37 0.83 44.57
C GLY A 4 -2.93 2.21 44.08
N VAL A 5 -2.99 3.22 44.96
CA VAL A 5 -2.53 4.60 44.72
C VAL A 5 -1.09 4.65 44.17
N VAL A 6 -0.22 3.74 44.65
CA VAL A 6 1.17 3.61 44.17
C VAL A 6 1.22 3.19 42.69
N GLY A 7 0.36 2.26 42.26
CA GLY A 7 0.26 1.86 40.86
C GLY A 7 -0.21 3.01 39.96
N ALA A 8 -1.16 3.82 40.44
CA ALA A 8 -1.63 5.01 39.73
C ALA A 8 -0.54 6.10 39.62
N LEU A 9 0.22 6.34 40.69
CA LEU A 9 1.33 7.30 40.68
C LEU A 9 2.49 6.87 39.76
N VAL A 10 2.74 5.57 39.60
CA VAL A 10 3.76 5.04 38.68
C VAL A 10 3.25 4.97 37.23
N ALA A 11 1.96 4.77 37.02
CA ALA A 11 1.36 4.71 35.70
C ALA A 11 1.50 6.03 34.93
N LEU A 12 1.39 7.18 35.61
CA LEU A 12 1.43 8.48 34.96
C LEU A 12 2.82 8.82 34.36
N PRO A 13 3.95 8.69 35.09
CA PRO A 13 5.29 8.78 34.51
C PRO A 13 5.56 7.71 33.47
N ALA A 14 5.11 6.47 33.68
CA ALA A 14 5.28 5.39 32.71
C ALA A 14 4.58 5.72 31.39
N MET A 15 3.36 6.25 31.42
CA MET A 15 2.64 6.69 30.21
C MET A 15 3.38 7.80 29.47
N VAL A 16 3.89 8.81 30.19
CA VAL A 16 4.62 9.93 29.58
C VAL A 16 5.92 9.46 28.93
N LEU A 17 6.69 8.63 29.63
CA LEU A 17 7.93 8.05 29.09
C LEU A 17 7.64 7.11 27.91
N GLN A 18 6.56 6.34 27.97
CA GLN A 18 6.16 5.45 26.87
C GLN A 18 5.82 6.26 25.61
N LEU A 19 5.05 7.34 25.77
CA LEU A 19 4.74 8.26 24.70
C LEU A 19 6.02 8.89 24.12
N ALA A 20 6.94 9.34 24.98
CA ALA A 20 8.22 9.90 24.56
C ALA A 20 9.05 8.89 23.75
N VAL A 21 9.12 7.62 24.19
CA VAL A 21 9.77 6.53 23.44
C VAL A 21 9.15 6.39 22.06
N PHE A 22 7.81 6.34 21.93
CA PHE A 22 7.17 6.21 20.63
C PHE A 22 7.41 7.40 19.70
N VAL A 23 7.34 8.62 20.23
CA VAL A 23 7.61 9.84 19.46
C VAL A 23 9.06 9.87 18.98
N LEU A 24 10.03 9.62 19.87
CA LEU A 24 11.44 9.64 19.53
C LEU A 24 11.81 8.48 18.60
N LEU A 25 11.27 7.29 18.82
CA LEU A 25 11.49 6.14 17.94
C LEU A 25 10.99 6.47 16.53
N SER A 26 9.80 7.07 16.39
CA SER A 26 9.29 7.55 15.11
C SER A 26 10.25 8.55 14.45
N LYS A 27 10.74 9.55 15.20
CA LYS A 27 11.71 10.55 14.69
C LYS A 27 13.04 9.92 14.29
N VAL A 28 13.57 8.97 15.07
CA VAL A 28 14.81 8.24 14.78
C VAL A 28 14.62 7.37 13.54
N THR A 29 13.51 6.63 13.43
CA THR A 29 13.20 5.81 12.25
C THR A 29 13.08 6.66 10.99
N VAL A 30 12.37 7.79 11.04
CA VAL A 30 12.33 8.75 9.92
C VAL A 30 13.73 9.31 9.62
N GLY A 31 14.50 9.59 10.68
CA GLY A 31 15.91 9.97 10.64
C GLY A 31 16.76 9.01 9.82
N LEU A 32 16.78 7.74 10.24
CA LEU A 32 17.49 6.62 9.62
C LEU A 32 17.02 6.38 8.20
N LEU A 33 15.70 6.40 7.97
CA LEU A 33 15.11 6.21 6.65
C LEU A 33 15.57 7.30 5.68
N GLY A 34 15.65 8.55 6.14
CA GLY A 34 16.17 9.63 5.29
C GLY A 34 17.67 9.55 5.01
N VAL A 35 18.47 8.97 5.91
CA VAL A 35 19.88 8.66 5.62
C VAL A 35 19.99 7.48 4.65
N ALA A 36 19.19 6.43 4.84
CA ALA A 36 19.16 5.24 4.00
C ALA A 36 18.75 5.58 2.56
N LEU A 37 17.72 6.42 2.40
CA LEU A 37 17.24 6.94 1.11
C LEU A 37 18.21 7.96 0.47
N GLY A 38 19.38 8.21 1.06
CA GLY A 38 20.50 8.89 0.39
C GLY A 38 21.33 7.97 -0.51
N SER A 39 21.04 6.66 -0.53
CA SER A 39 21.74 5.66 -1.34
C SER A 39 20.79 4.63 -1.94
N ARG A 40 21.19 4.01 -3.06
CA ARG A 40 20.40 2.96 -3.71
C ARG A 40 20.24 1.73 -2.82
N ILE A 41 21.30 1.31 -2.15
CA ILE A 41 21.28 0.16 -1.24
C ILE A 41 20.38 0.45 -0.04
N GLY A 42 20.48 1.63 0.55
CA GLY A 42 19.63 2.00 1.67
C GLY A 42 18.15 2.15 1.28
N ALA A 43 17.85 2.64 0.07
CA ALA A 43 16.48 2.68 -0.45
C ALA A 43 15.87 1.27 -0.61
N ILE A 44 16.64 0.33 -1.17
CA ILE A 44 16.26 -1.09 -1.30
C ILE A 44 16.06 -1.71 0.09
N GLY A 45 17.05 -1.58 0.98
CA GLY A 45 16.97 -2.15 2.33
C GLY A 45 15.78 -1.62 3.14
N ALA A 46 15.53 -0.31 3.06
CA ALA A 46 14.35 0.29 3.68
C ALA A 46 13.03 -0.22 3.07
N GLY A 47 13.00 -0.42 1.75
CA GLY A 47 11.84 -0.97 1.05
C GLY A 47 11.53 -2.39 1.52
N VAL A 48 12.56 -3.25 1.58
CA VAL A 48 12.42 -4.62 2.11
C VAL A 48 11.89 -4.60 3.54
N LEU A 49 12.53 -3.84 4.44
CA LEU A 49 12.15 -3.80 5.85
C LEU A 49 10.69 -3.33 6.03
N ASN A 50 10.31 -2.22 5.39
CA ASN A 50 8.95 -1.70 5.48
C ASN A 50 7.93 -2.68 4.89
N GLY A 51 8.26 -3.33 3.76
CA GLY A 51 7.40 -4.30 3.10
C GLY A 51 7.16 -5.53 3.97
N VAL A 52 8.21 -6.06 4.62
CA VAL A 52 8.13 -7.18 5.57
C VAL A 52 7.26 -6.82 6.77
N ILE A 53 7.53 -5.66 7.40
CA ILE A 53 6.77 -5.21 8.57
C ILE A 53 5.28 -5.11 8.22
N LEU A 54 4.94 -4.45 7.11
CA LEU A 54 3.55 -4.29 6.73
C LEU A 54 2.89 -5.61 6.32
N ALA A 55 3.63 -6.52 5.66
CA ALA A 55 3.14 -7.85 5.34
C ALA A 55 2.78 -8.64 6.59
N PHE A 56 3.64 -8.63 7.61
CA PHE A 56 3.40 -9.32 8.87
C PHE A 56 2.26 -8.70 9.67
N LEU A 57 2.14 -7.37 9.69
CA LEU A 57 0.98 -6.70 10.29
C LEU A 57 -0.33 -7.08 9.56
N GLY A 58 -0.29 -7.12 8.22
CA GLY A 58 -1.40 -7.57 7.40
C GLY A 58 -1.79 -9.04 7.64
N GLN A 59 -0.82 -9.88 8.03
CA GLN A 59 -0.99 -11.29 8.36
C GLN A 59 -0.95 -11.56 9.88
N SER A 60 -1.29 -10.57 10.71
CA SER A 60 -1.25 -10.69 12.17
C SER A 60 -2.06 -11.87 12.73
N TRP A 61 -3.13 -12.27 12.04
CA TRP A 61 -3.93 -13.45 12.41
C TRP A 61 -3.10 -14.75 12.35
N VAL A 62 -2.15 -14.88 11.41
CA VAL A 62 -1.30 -16.07 11.27
C VAL A 62 -0.47 -16.25 12.54
N PHE A 63 0.14 -15.16 13.00
CA PHE A 63 0.90 -15.16 14.25
C PHE A 63 0.02 -15.43 15.46
N ALA A 64 -1.20 -14.87 15.50
CA ALA A 64 -2.15 -15.13 16.58
C ALA A 64 -2.53 -16.62 16.68
N VAL A 65 -2.67 -17.31 15.54
CA VAL A 65 -2.89 -18.77 15.49
C VAL A 65 -1.61 -19.51 15.89
N ALA A 66 -0.47 -19.15 15.29
CA ALA A 66 0.81 -19.83 15.50
C ALA A 66 1.28 -19.78 16.97
N PHE A 67 1.03 -18.67 17.67
CA PHE A 67 1.40 -18.51 19.08
C PHE A 67 0.34 -18.99 20.07
N GLY A 68 -0.76 -19.59 19.61
CA GLY A 68 -1.84 -20.06 20.46
C GLY A 68 -2.75 -18.92 20.93
N GLN A 69 -4.03 -18.99 20.59
CA GLN A 69 -4.99 -17.92 20.87
C GLN A 69 -5.20 -17.76 22.38
N GLY A 70 -4.74 -16.64 22.93
CA GLY A 70 -5.06 -16.21 24.29
C GLY A 70 -4.31 -16.91 25.45
N GLY A 71 -3.37 -17.82 25.19
CA GLY A 71 -2.73 -18.59 26.27
C GLY A 71 -1.44 -17.99 26.85
N GLN A 72 -0.53 -17.55 26.00
CA GLN A 72 0.77 -17.03 26.45
C GLN A 72 1.22 -15.93 25.49
N ILE A 73 1.04 -14.67 25.89
CA ILE A 73 1.85 -13.60 25.30
C ILE A 73 3.30 -14.04 25.50
N PRO A 74 4.07 -14.27 24.41
CA PRO A 74 5.42 -14.79 24.54
C PRO A 74 6.20 -13.92 25.52
N ALA A 75 6.96 -14.53 26.43
CA ALA A 75 7.66 -13.80 27.49
C ALA A 75 8.51 -12.65 26.92
N PHE A 76 9.09 -12.84 25.71
CA PHE A 76 9.85 -11.82 25.01
C PHE A 76 9.08 -10.51 24.76
N VAL A 77 7.76 -10.54 24.57
CA VAL A 77 6.93 -9.34 24.34
C VAL A 77 6.90 -8.46 25.59
N ARG A 78 6.98 -9.06 26.79
CA ARG A 78 7.08 -8.30 28.05
C ARG A 78 8.42 -7.56 28.16
N TYR A 79 9.47 -8.13 27.55
CA TYR A 79 10.80 -7.53 27.53
C TYR A 79 10.98 -6.49 26.41
N LEU A 80 10.01 -6.32 25.50
CA LEU A 80 10.05 -5.23 24.53
C LEU A 80 9.78 -3.88 25.20
N PRO A 81 10.32 -2.76 24.68
CA PRO A 81 10.06 -1.42 25.19
C PRO A 81 8.57 -1.04 25.26
N SER A 82 7.70 -1.72 24.52
CA SER A 82 6.25 -1.56 24.59
C SER A 82 5.62 -2.14 25.87
N GLY A 83 6.28 -3.10 26.53
CA GLY A 83 5.80 -3.77 27.75
C GLY A 83 6.34 -3.19 29.06
N TRP A 84 7.37 -2.34 29.00
CA TRP A 84 8.08 -1.85 30.19
C TRP A 84 7.22 -0.95 31.08
N GLY A 85 6.31 -0.15 30.51
CA GLY A 85 5.36 0.64 31.30
C GLY A 85 4.41 -0.25 32.12
N LEU A 86 3.99 -1.38 31.57
CA LEU A 86 3.16 -2.35 32.27
C LEU A 86 3.95 -3.10 33.37
N LEU A 87 5.22 -3.41 33.14
CA LEU A 87 6.10 -4.01 34.15
C LEU A 87 6.35 -3.05 35.33
N ALA A 88 6.54 -1.76 35.06
CA ALA A 88 6.71 -0.75 36.09
C ALA A 88 5.51 -0.64 37.03
N VAL A 89 4.28 -0.67 36.48
CA VAL A 89 3.04 -0.67 37.28
C VAL A 89 2.86 -1.97 38.08
N GLN A 90 3.47 -3.07 37.63
CA GLN A 90 3.45 -4.35 38.34
C GLN A 90 4.46 -4.45 39.49
N GLY A 91 5.31 -3.42 39.67
CA GLY A 91 6.27 -3.31 40.76
C GLY A 91 7.73 -3.35 40.34
N ASP A 92 8.03 -3.55 39.05
CA ASP A 92 9.41 -3.51 38.54
C ASP A 92 9.81 -2.09 38.12
N HIS A 93 10.17 -1.27 39.09
CA HIS A 93 10.55 0.13 38.87
C HIS A 93 11.82 0.29 38.01
N LEU A 94 12.64 -0.76 37.83
CA LEU A 94 13.79 -0.73 36.93
C LEU A 94 13.35 -0.57 35.47
N ALA A 95 12.16 -1.06 35.10
CA ALA A 95 11.60 -0.87 33.77
C ALA A 95 11.39 0.63 33.44
N LEU A 96 11.08 1.45 34.45
CA LEU A 96 10.89 2.89 34.30
C LEU A 96 12.22 3.62 34.07
N VAL A 97 13.28 3.19 34.76
CA VAL A 97 14.65 3.66 34.53
C VAL A 97 15.14 3.26 33.14
N ALA A 98 14.89 2.02 32.72
CA ALA A 98 15.22 1.54 31.38
C ALA A 98 14.52 2.36 30.29
N MET A 99 13.25 2.74 30.49
CA MET A 99 12.53 3.64 29.58
C MET A 99 13.17 5.04 29.53
N ALA A 100 13.53 5.62 30.67
CA ALA A 100 14.21 6.91 30.70
C ALA A 100 15.57 6.88 29.99
N VAL A 101 16.36 5.83 30.19
CA VAL A 101 17.63 5.61 29.48
C VAL A 101 17.40 5.47 27.97
N LEU A 102 16.40 4.69 27.55
CA LEU A 102 16.05 4.53 26.14
C LEU A 102 15.65 5.86 25.49
N VAL A 103 14.89 6.71 26.20
CA VAL A 103 14.55 8.08 25.75
C VAL A 103 15.80 8.90 25.50
N VAL A 104 16.75 8.92 26.44
CA VAL A 104 18.02 9.66 26.29
C VAL A 104 18.83 9.12 25.10
N LEU A 105 18.92 7.80 24.95
CA LEU A 105 19.63 7.16 23.83
C LEU A 105 18.99 7.50 22.48
N LEU A 106 17.65 7.46 22.38
CA LEU A 106 16.93 7.82 21.16
C LEU A 106 17.10 9.30 20.83
N LEU A 107 17.12 10.18 21.84
CA LEU A 107 17.35 11.62 21.65
C LEU A 107 18.77 11.89 21.15
N ALA A 108 19.78 11.23 21.71
CA ALA A 108 21.17 11.30 21.25
C ALA A 108 21.31 10.78 19.82
N ALA A 109 20.67 9.65 19.50
CA ALA A 109 20.65 9.08 18.15
C ALA A 109 19.99 10.03 17.15
N TRP A 110 18.87 10.65 17.52
CA TRP A 110 18.19 11.63 16.68
C TRP A 110 19.06 12.87 16.42
N ALA A 111 19.71 13.42 17.46
CA ALA A 111 20.65 14.53 17.32
C ALA A 111 21.82 14.18 16.38
N ALA A 112 22.39 12.98 16.51
CA ALA A 112 23.46 12.51 15.63
C ALA A 112 23.00 12.31 14.16
N LEU A 113 21.74 11.91 13.95
CA LEU A 113 21.17 11.78 12.61
C LEU A 113 20.93 13.14 11.95
N LEU A 114 20.54 14.16 12.73
CA LEU A 114 20.37 15.52 12.24
C LEU A 114 21.70 16.11 11.76
N THR A 115 22.80 15.91 12.50
CA THR A 115 24.13 16.41 12.11
C THR A 115 24.71 15.68 10.91
N ARG A 116 24.47 14.38 10.75
CA ARG A 116 24.95 13.61 9.58
C ARG A 116 24.24 13.99 8.26
N ARG A 117 23.02 14.51 8.31
CA ARG A 117 22.23 14.86 7.12
C ARG A 117 22.73 16.10 6.38
N THR A 118 23.35 17.04 7.08
CA THR A 118 23.79 18.32 6.48
C THR A 118 25.04 18.20 5.60
N GLY A 119 25.80 17.10 5.71
CA GLY A 119 27.15 17.00 5.10
C GLY A 119 27.31 16.13 3.86
N ARG A 120 26.25 15.55 3.25
CA ARG A 120 26.43 14.45 2.28
C ARG A 120 25.57 14.55 1.02
N SER A 121 25.77 15.60 0.21
CA SER A 121 25.43 15.56 -1.23
C SER A 121 26.72 15.35 -2.04
N ARG A 122 27.06 14.09 -2.36
CA ARG A 122 28.10 13.81 -3.35
C ARG A 122 27.43 13.61 -4.72
N PRO A 123 27.62 14.52 -5.68
CA PRO A 123 27.13 14.30 -7.04
C PRO A 123 27.79 13.05 -7.62
N SER A 124 26.97 12.17 -8.22
CA SER A 124 27.49 11.03 -8.96
C SER A 124 28.18 11.53 -10.23
N THR A 125 29.50 11.40 -10.29
CA THR A 125 30.34 11.84 -11.42
C THR A 125 30.38 10.84 -12.57
N ARG A 126 29.74 9.66 -12.44
CA ARG A 126 29.81 8.61 -13.46
C ARG A 126 28.70 8.79 -14.51
N GLY A 127 29.03 9.46 -15.61
CA GLY A 127 28.18 9.52 -16.80
C GLY A 127 27.96 8.11 -17.36
N ARG A 128 26.71 7.62 -17.33
CA ARG A 128 26.33 6.37 -18.02
C ARG A 128 26.01 6.67 -19.48
N ARG A 129 26.36 5.73 -20.36
CA ARG A 129 26.09 5.83 -21.80
C ARG A 129 24.59 6.09 -22.07
N PRO A 130 24.25 6.96 -23.04
CA PRO A 130 22.87 7.16 -23.44
C PRO A 130 22.27 5.85 -23.96
N MET A 131 21.02 5.57 -23.59
CA MET A 131 20.23 4.50 -24.20
C MET A 131 19.81 5.05 -25.57
N ARG A 132 20.13 4.31 -26.64
CA ARG A 132 19.69 4.68 -27.99
C ARG A 132 18.19 4.41 -28.11
N ALA A 133 17.49 5.28 -28.80
CA ALA A 133 16.08 5.15 -29.11
C ALA A 133 15.89 5.54 -30.57
N ASP A 134 15.24 4.66 -31.33
CA ASP A 134 15.03 4.84 -32.77
C ASP A 134 13.69 5.53 -33.06
N THR A 135 12.80 5.57 -32.06
CA THR A 135 11.48 6.21 -32.15
C THR A 135 11.20 7.07 -30.93
N ALA A 136 10.30 8.06 -31.07
CA ALA A 136 9.86 8.90 -29.95
C ALA A 136 9.28 8.07 -28.79
N ARG A 137 8.54 6.99 -29.08
CA ARG A 137 8.03 6.07 -28.06
C ARG A 137 9.16 5.35 -27.31
N GLN A 138 10.17 4.85 -28.02
CA GLN A 138 11.33 4.23 -27.38
C GLN A 138 12.14 5.23 -26.55
N ALA A 139 12.18 6.51 -26.94
CA ALA A 139 12.84 7.54 -26.16
C ALA A 139 12.14 7.74 -24.80
N VAL A 140 10.81 7.73 -24.76
CA VAL A 140 10.03 7.76 -23.52
C VAL A 140 10.29 6.51 -22.67
N VAL A 141 10.30 5.33 -23.28
CA VAL A 141 10.62 4.07 -22.57
C VAL A 141 12.02 4.12 -21.96
N ALA A 142 13.02 4.53 -22.73
CA ALA A 142 14.40 4.63 -22.27
C ALA A 142 14.57 5.67 -21.15
N LYS A 143 13.89 6.81 -21.26
CA LYS A 143 13.81 7.83 -20.20
C LYS A 143 13.24 7.21 -18.93
N GLU A 144 12.07 6.59 -19.02
CA GLU A 144 11.41 6.01 -17.84
C GLU A 144 12.23 4.91 -17.20
N LEU A 145 12.75 3.94 -17.96
CA LEU A 145 13.60 2.88 -17.42
C LEU A 145 14.83 3.46 -16.70
N ARG A 146 15.42 4.53 -17.24
CA ARG A 146 16.49 5.25 -16.56
C ARG A 146 16.00 5.91 -15.28
N THR A 147 14.84 6.54 -15.27
CA THR A 147 14.23 7.12 -14.07
C THR A 147 14.01 6.05 -13.00
N TRP A 148 13.41 4.90 -13.34
CA TRP A 148 13.24 3.76 -12.44
C TRP A 148 14.55 3.28 -11.82
N THR A 149 15.65 3.26 -12.60
CA THR A 149 16.96 2.84 -12.07
C THR A 149 17.62 3.88 -11.15
N ARG A 150 17.32 5.17 -11.31
CA ARG A 150 18.00 6.27 -10.62
C ARG A 150 17.21 6.84 -9.45
N ASP A 151 15.89 6.82 -9.53
CA ASP A 151 15.02 7.38 -8.50
C ASP A 151 14.96 6.42 -7.30
N LEU A 152 15.43 6.92 -6.16
CA LEU A 152 15.50 6.17 -4.91
C LEU A 152 14.11 5.88 -4.34
N VAL A 153 13.14 6.78 -4.57
CA VAL A 153 11.76 6.58 -4.11
C VAL A 153 11.10 5.46 -4.91
N ARG A 154 11.26 5.45 -6.24
CA ARG A 154 10.74 4.36 -7.09
C ARG A 154 11.40 3.02 -6.76
N ASN A 155 12.71 2.99 -6.52
CA ASN A 155 13.39 1.76 -6.06
C ASN A 155 12.85 1.28 -4.71
N HIS A 156 12.64 2.20 -3.76
CA HIS A 156 12.03 1.89 -2.46
C HIS A 156 10.64 1.30 -2.62
N GLN A 157 9.76 1.94 -3.41
CA GLN A 157 8.39 1.51 -3.67
C GLN A 157 8.30 0.12 -4.33
N LEU A 158 9.14 -0.15 -5.33
CA LEU A 158 9.16 -1.47 -5.99
C LEU A 158 9.68 -2.56 -5.06
N THR A 159 10.74 -2.26 -4.30
CA THR A 159 11.29 -3.23 -3.35
C THR A 159 10.31 -3.50 -2.21
N PHE A 160 9.64 -2.45 -1.74
CA PHE A 160 8.54 -2.54 -0.79
C PHE A 160 7.42 -3.42 -1.32
N ALA A 161 6.94 -3.18 -2.54
CA ALA A 161 5.88 -3.97 -3.14
C ALA A 161 6.27 -5.45 -3.28
N LEU A 162 7.52 -5.72 -3.67
CA LEU A 162 8.03 -7.09 -3.85
C LEU A 162 8.14 -7.82 -2.51
N ALA A 163 8.77 -7.18 -1.53
CA ALA A 163 8.88 -7.73 -0.18
C ALA A 163 7.49 -7.94 0.42
N TYR A 164 6.59 -6.97 0.29
CA TYR A 164 5.22 -7.11 0.75
C TYR A 164 4.55 -8.32 0.11
N GLY A 165 4.56 -8.46 -1.22
CA GLY A 165 3.94 -9.59 -1.92
C GLY A 165 4.49 -10.94 -1.50
N VAL A 166 5.81 -11.09 -1.43
CA VAL A 166 6.48 -12.35 -1.05
C VAL A 166 6.20 -12.72 0.40
N PHE A 167 6.41 -11.81 1.35
CA PHE A 167 6.23 -12.12 2.76
C PHE A 167 4.74 -12.23 3.12
N PHE A 168 3.86 -11.44 2.52
CA PHE A 168 2.42 -11.54 2.77
C PHE A 168 1.86 -12.90 2.33
N ALA A 169 2.25 -13.37 1.14
CA ALA A 169 1.86 -14.68 0.63
C ALA A 169 2.59 -15.86 1.32
N GLY A 170 3.81 -15.64 1.78
CA GLY A 170 4.63 -16.66 2.45
C GLY A 170 4.34 -16.83 3.94
N THR A 171 3.78 -15.83 4.63
CA THR A 171 3.51 -15.91 6.09
C THR A 171 2.64 -17.11 6.48
N PRO A 172 1.55 -17.47 5.75
CA PRO A 172 0.75 -18.66 6.04
C PRO A 172 1.51 -20.00 6.00
N LEU A 173 2.71 -20.06 5.40
CA LEU A 173 3.57 -21.25 5.48
C LEU A 173 3.93 -21.62 6.93
N LEU A 174 3.95 -20.65 7.85
CA LEU A 174 4.15 -20.91 9.28
C LEU A 174 3.08 -21.81 9.90
N LEU A 175 1.89 -21.87 9.27
CA LEU A 175 0.79 -22.74 9.66
C LEU A 175 0.68 -23.98 8.75
N GLY A 176 1.66 -24.20 7.85
CA GLY A 176 1.61 -25.28 6.87
C GLY A 176 0.58 -25.05 5.75
N ILE A 177 0.22 -23.79 5.45
CA ILE A 177 -0.73 -23.43 4.38
C ILE A 177 0.04 -22.89 3.17
N PRO A 178 0.40 -23.71 2.18
CA PRO A 178 1.16 -23.27 1.01
C PRO A 178 0.32 -22.56 -0.05
N ASP A 179 -1.01 -22.68 0.01
CA ASP A 179 -1.93 -22.25 -1.07
C ASP A 179 -1.90 -20.76 -1.40
N MET A 180 -1.40 -19.91 -0.48
CA MET A 180 -1.25 -18.47 -0.73
C MET A 180 0.02 -18.11 -1.48
N LEU A 181 1.04 -18.98 -1.47
CA LEU A 181 2.36 -18.69 -2.07
C LEU A 181 2.30 -18.34 -3.57
N PRO A 182 1.49 -19.01 -4.42
CA PRO A 182 1.33 -18.65 -5.82
C PRO A 182 0.81 -17.22 -6.05
N LEU A 183 0.12 -16.64 -5.06
CA LEU A 183 -0.44 -15.29 -5.13
C LEU A 183 0.59 -14.20 -4.84
N ALA A 184 1.84 -14.52 -4.46
CA ALA A 184 2.86 -13.52 -4.16
C ALA A 184 3.11 -12.55 -5.33
N GLY A 185 3.20 -13.08 -6.55
CA GLY A 185 3.41 -12.28 -7.75
C GLY A 185 2.21 -11.39 -8.09
N PRO A 186 0.97 -11.92 -8.13
CA PRO A 186 -0.25 -11.11 -8.20
C PRO A 186 -0.32 -9.98 -7.15
N VAL A 187 -0.02 -10.28 -5.88
CA VAL A 187 -0.01 -9.27 -4.80
C VAL A 187 1.09 -8.23 -5.02
N PHE A 188 2.28 -8.63 -5.46
CA PHE A 188 3.35 -7.71 -5.86
C PHE A 188 2.90 -6.78 -6.98
N ILE A 189 2.26 -7.30 -8.04
CA ILE A 189 1.80 -6.49 -9.18
C ILE A 189 0.76 -5.46 -8.71
N ALA A 190 -0.22 -5.88 -7.90
CA ALA A 190 -1.24 -4.98 -7.36
C ALA A 190 -0.62 -3.88 -6.48
N MET A 191 0.31 -4.24 -5.60
CA MET A 191 0.99 -3.28 -4.72
C MET A 191 1.90 -2.34 -5.53
N ALA A 192 2.62 -2.85 -6.53
CA ALA A 192 3.45 -2.03 -7.41
C ALA A 192 2.59 -1.01 -8.18
N ALA A 193 1.41 -1.41 -8.65
CA ALA A 193 0.48 -0.50 -9.31
C ALA A 193 -0.03 0.58 -8.34
N ALA A 194 -0.40 0.21 -7.11
CA ALA A 194 -0.83 1.15 -6.07
C ALA A 194 0.25 2.18 -5.69
N MET A 195 1.50 1.74 -5.51
CA MET A 195 2.62 2.60 -5.16
C MET A 195 3.02 3.57 -6.29
N THR A 196 2.62 3.27 -7.53
CA THR A 196 3.03 4.01 -8.73
C THR A 196 1.88 4.78 -9.38
N ALA A 197 0.70 4.78 -8.76
CA ALA A 197 -0.53 5.38 -9.25
C ALA A 197 -0.47 6.91 -9.49
N ASN A 198 0.54 7.60 -8.95
CA ASN A 198 0.76 9.04 -9.15
C ASN A 198 2.04 9.34 -9.96
N SER A 199 2.33 8.53 -10.99
CA SER A 199 3.57 8.65 -11.77
C SER A 199 3.78 10.03 -12.41
N TYR A 200 2.75 10.67 -12.94
CA TYR A 200 2.82 12.03 -13.50
C TYR A 200 3.04 13.09 -12.42
N GLY A 201 2.47 12.92 -11.23
CA GLY A 201 2.71 13.83 -10.11
C GLY A 201 4.18 13.90 -9.70
N THR A 202 4.94 12.80 -9.88
CA THR A 202 6.37 12.76 -9.58
C THR A 202 7.27 13.49 -10.58
N ASP A 203 6.78 13.73 -11.81
CA ASP A 203 7.57 14.37 -12.88
C ASP A 203 7.58 15.90 -12.77
N GLY A 204 6.58 16.49 -12.10
CA GLY A 204 6.46 17.94 -11.92
C GLY A 204 6.50 18.72 -13.23
N THR A 205 7.13 19.90 -13.24
CA THR A 205 7.20 20.77 -14.41
C THR A 205 8.04 20.21 -15.56
N ALA A 206 8.86 19.17 -15.34
CA ALA A 206 9.62 18.50 -16.40
C ALA A 206 8.71 17.78 -17.40
N HIS A 207 7.44 17.55 -17.04
CA HIS A 207 6.43 17.04 -17.97
C HIS A 207 6.20 17.99 -19.17
N TRP A 208 6.46 19.29 -19.02
CA TRP A 208 6.34 20.28 -20.10
C TRP A 208 7.13 19.86 -21.34
N LEU A 209 8.39 19.43 -21.17
CA LEU A 209 9.24 18.98 -22.28
C LEU A 209 8.61 17.83 -23.08
N THR A 210 7.80 17.00 -22.40
CA THR A 210 7.13 15.85 -23.02
C THR A 210 5.87 16.30 -23.77
N LEU A 211 5.11 17.24 -23.22
CA LEU A 211 3.93 17.82 -23.88
C LEU A 211 4.28 18.63 -25.13
N MET A 212 5.45 19.30 -25.13
CA MET A 212 5.91 20.10 -26.27
C MET A 212 6.61 19.28 -27.36
N THR A 213 6.77 17.96 -27.18
CA THR A 213 7.39 17.08 -28.18
C THR A 213 6.30 16.45 -29.05
N PRO A 214 6.13 16.87 -30.32
CA PRO A 214 5.09 16.33 -31.19
C PRO A 214 5.30 14.82 -31.44
N GLY A 215 4.22 14.04 -31.45
CA GLY A 215 4.26 12.61 -31.78
C GLY A 215 4.88 11.69 -30.72
N ALA A 216 5.31 12.23 -29.58
CA ALA A 216 5.70 11.40 -28.44
C ALA A 216 4.43 10.77 -27.84
N SER A 217 4.15 9.50 -28.17
CA SER A 217 3.10 8.71 -27.50
C SER A 217 3.55 8.39 -26.06
N ASP A 218 3.57 9.42 -25.21
CA ASP A 218 4.10 9.42 -23.85
C ASP A 218 3.42 8.35 -22.99
N VAL A 219 2.08 8.34 -23.04
CA VAL A 219 1.27 7.34 -22.34
C VAL A 219 1.71 5.93 -22.73
N ARG A 220 1.75 5.60 -24.03
CA ARG A 220 2.12 4.25 -24.50
C ARG A 220 3.56 3.87 -24.21
N GLY A 221 4.47 4.85 -24.18
CA GLY A 221 5.85 4.66 -23.75
C GLY A 221 5.93 4.29 -22.26
N ARG A 222 5.21 5.04 -21.41
CA ARG A 222 5.17 4.80 -19.96
C ARG A 222 4.49 3.48 -19.59
N GLN A 223 3.41 3.11 -20.27
CA GLN A 223 2.75 1.81 -20.02
C GLN A 223 3.73 0.66 -20.30
N LEU A 224 4.49 0.77 -21.39
CA LEU A 224 5.49 -0.25 -21.74
C LEU A 224 6.65 -0.25 -20.75
N ALA A 225 7.14 0.92 -20.34
CA ALA A 225 8.20 1.01 -19.33
C ALA A 225 7.77 0.40 -17.98
N TRP A 226 6.52 0.63 -17.55
CA TRP A 226 5.96 0.02 -16.35
C TRP A 226 5.86 -1.50 -16.49
N LEU A 227 5.34 -2.01 -17.62
CA LEU A 227 5.27 -3.44 -17.90
C LEU A 227 6.64 -4.11 -17.91
N VAL A 228 7.65 -3.49 -18.52
CA VAL A 228 9.03 -4.03 -18.54
C VAL A 228 9.66 -4.02 -17.16
N THR A 229 9.29 -3.07 -16.29
CA THR A 229 9.84 -2.97 -14.94
C THR A 229 9.18 -3.96 -13.98
N VAL A 230 7.85 -4.11 -14.02
CA VAL A 230 7.07 -4.92 -13.06
C VAL A 230 6.81 -6.34 -13.60
N GLY A 231 6.53 -6.47 -14.89
CA GLY A 231 6.12 -7.70 -15.55
C GLY A 231 7.08 -8.88 -15.35
N PRO A 232 8.38 -8.76 -15.71
CA PRO A 232 9.32 -9.86 -15.57
C PRO A 232 9.44 -10.38 -14.13
N VAL A 233 9.54 -9.48 -13.16
CA VAL A 233 9.63 -9.84 -11.74
C VAL A 233 8.33 -10.50 -11.26
N GLY A 234 7.19 -9.92 -11.61
CA GLY A 234 5.88 -10.46 -11.25
C GLY A 234 5.66 -11.85 -11.82
N VAL A 235 5.94 -12.07 -13.11
CA VAL A 235 5.81 -13.38 -13.76
C VAL A 235 6.77 -14.40 -13.16
N VAL A 236 8.04 -14.05 -12.94
CA VAL A 236 9.03 -14.98 -12.36
C VAL A 236 8.62 -15.41 -10.95
N VAL A 237 8.25 -14.47 -10.07
CA VAL A 237 7.82 -14.78 -8.70
C VAL A 237 6.58 -15.66 -8.71
N THR A 238 5.61 -15.31 -9.57
CA THR A 238 4.37 -16.07 -9.76
C THR A 238 4.66 -17.51 -10.17
N VAL A 239 5.40 -17.71 -11.26
CA VAL A 239 5.69 -19.03 -11.82
C VAL A 239 6.52 -19.85 -10.84
N ALA A 240 7.58 -19.28 -10.26
CA ALA A 240 8.45 -20.00 -9.32
C ALA A 240 7.67 -20.53 -8.11
N PHE A 241 6.83 -19.71 -7.49
CA PHE A 241 6.04 -20.13 -6.33
C PHE A 241 4.87 -21.06 -6.68
N THR A 242 4.30 -20.93 -7.89
CA THR A 242 3.31 -21.89 -8.39
C THR A 242 3.95 -23.26 -8.67
N MET A 243 5.19 -23.29 -9.19
CA MET A 243 5.93 -24.54 -9.38
C MET A 243 6.23 -25.24 -8.05
N VAL A 244 6.62 -24.49 -7.03
CA VAL A 244 6.93 -25.06 -5.69
C VAL A 244 5.70 -25.68 -5.03
N THR A 245 4.51 -25.11 -5.26
CA THR A 245 3.25 -25.57 -4.63
C THR A 245 2.44 -26.53 -5.50
N GLY A 246 2.74 -26.63 -6.79
CA GLY A 246 2.06 -27.53 -7.73
C GLY A 246 0.78 -26.97 -8.36
N GLY A 247 0.38 -25.73 -8.04
CA GLY A 247 -0.83 -25.09 -8.57
C GLY A 247 -1.36 -23.99 -7.64
N PRO A 248 -2.54 -23.41 -7.91
CA PRO A 248 -3.46 -23.68 -9.03
C PRO A 248 -3.05 -22.92 -10.30
N TRP A 249 -2.48 -23.64 -11.29
CA TRP A 249 -1.99 -23.07 -12.54
C TRP A 249 -3.02 -22.23 -13.32
N PRO A 250 -4.27 -22.69 -13.55
CA PRO A 250 -5.22 -21.94 -14.36
C PRO A 250 -5.56 -20.58 -13.75
N LEU A 251 -5.75 -20.53 -12.43
CA LEU A 251 -6.06 -19.31 -11.69
C LEU A 251 -4.92 -18.30 -11.78
N VAL A 252 -3.71 -18.77 -11.50
CA VAL A 252 -2.54 -17.91 -11.41
C VAL A 252 -2.17 -17.36 -12.79
N LEU A 253 -2.21 -18.20 -13.83
CA LEU A 253 -1.96 -17.81 -15.21
C LEU A 253 -3.07 -16.93 -15.81
N ALA A 254 -4.30 -16.99 -15.29
CA ALA A 254 -5.39 -16.08 -15.67
C ALA A 254 -5.24 -14.70 -15.02
N VAL A 255 -5.01 -14.66 -13.71
CA VAL A 255 -5.00 -13.43 -12.92
C VAL A 255 -3.78 -12.55 -13.24
N THR A 256 -2.61 -13.16 -13.44
CA THR A 256 -1.35 -12.44 -13.67
C THR A 256 -1.38 -11.49 -14.89
N PRO A 257 -1.74 -11.94 -16.11
CA PRO A 257 -1.83 -11.04 -17.25
C PRO A 257 -2.93 -9.98 -17.10
N ALA A 258 -4.05 -10.32 -16.46
CA ALA A 258 -5.12 -9.36 -16.18
C ALA A 258 -4.65 -8.24 -15.25
N LEU A 259 -3.89 -8.57 -14.19
CA LEU A 259 -3.30 -7.60 -13.28
C LEU A 259 -2.20 -6.76 -13.93
N LEU A 260 -1.36 -7.36 -14.78
CA LEU A 260 -0.31 -6.60 -15.50
C LEU A 260 -0.91 -5.61 -16.49
N GLY A 261 -1.88 -6.05 -17.30
CA GLY A 261 -2.58 -5.18 -18.24
C GLY A 261 -3.42 -4.12 -17.54
N GLY A 262 -4.15 -4.53 -16.48
CA GLY A 262 -4.90 -3.65 -15.59
C GLY A 262 -4.03 -2.58 -14.96
N GLY A 263 -2.93 -2.97 -14.30
CA GLY A 263 -1.98 -2.07 -13.67
C GLY A 263 -1.34 -1.09 -14.67
N ALA A 264 -0.84 -1.58 -15.80
CA ALA A 264 -0.23 -0.74 -16.83
C ALA A 264 -1.21 0.25 -17.47
N GLY A 265 -2.50 -0.10 -17.59
CA GLY A 265 -3.57 0.78 -18.03
C GLY A 265 -3.95 1.82 -16.98
N LEU A 266 -4.32 1.34 -15.78
CA LEU A 266 -4.87 2.13 -14.70
C LEU A 266 -3.86 3.08 -14.06
N VAL A 267 -2.58 2.70 -13.93
CA VAL A 267 -1.56 3.57 -13.30
C VAL A 267 -1.53 4.93 -13.98
N LEU A 268 -1.52 4.96 -15.33
CA LEU A 268 -1.49 6.23 -16.05
C LEU A 268 -2.84 6.93 -16.04
N LEU A 269 -3.95 6.20 -16.15
CA LEU A 269 -5.28 6.80 -16.10
C LEU A 269 -5.52 7.50 -14.76
N VAL A 270 -5.30 6.79 -13.65
CA VAL A 270 -5.43 7.32 -12.30
C VAL A 270 -4.45 8.47 -12.08
N SER A 271 -3.22 8.35 -12.58
CA SER A 271 -2.24 9.42 -12.43
C SER A 271 -2.60 10.71 -13.18
N VAL A 272 -3.32 10.64 -14.30
CA VAL A 272 -3.74 11.82 -15.08
C VAL A 272 -5.03 12.42 -14.51
N TYR A 273 -6.00 11.60 -14.11
CA TYR A 273 -7.28 12.07 -13.56
C TYR A 273 -7.18 12.51 -12.09
N GLY A 274 -6.36 11.80 -11.31
CA GLY A 274 -6.17 12.01 -9.90
C GLY A 274 -4.88 12.74 -9.55
N LEU A 275 -4.22 13.42 -10.51
CA LEU A 275 -2.89 14.00 -10.32
C LEU A 275 -2.75 14.72 -8.97
N VAL A 276 -1.82 14.24 -8.16
CA VAL A 276 -1.42 14.85 -6.90
C VAL A 276 -0.03 15.48 -7.11
N PRO A 277 0.11 16.82 -7.03
CA PRO A 277 1.40 17.48 -7.22
C PRO A 277 2.47 16.91 -6.28
N GLY A 278 3.59 16.52 -6.87
CA GLY A 278 4.75 16.03 -6.14
C GLY A 278 5.61 17.18 -5.61
N ILE A 279 6.19 17.02 -4.42
CA ILE A 279 7.20 17.94 -3.90
C ILE A 279 8.51 17.71 -4.66
N ASP A 280 9.14 18.79 -5.13
CA ASP A 280 10.48 18.76 -5.73
C ASP A 280 11.43 18.00 -4.79
N PRO A 281 12.21 17.01 -5.26
CA PRO A 281 13.19 16.30 -4.46
C PRO A 281 14.07 17.19 -3.57
N ARG A 282 14.40 18.42 -4.00
CA ARG A 282 15.18 19.38 -3.19
C ARG A 282 14.43 19.94 -2.00
N ASN A 283 13.09 19.97 -2.07
CA ASN A 283 12.20 20.56 -1.07
C ASN A 283 11.55 19.51 -0.15
N ARG A 284 11.84 18.21 -0.31
CA ARG A 284 11.24 17.11 0.49
C ARG A 284 11.63 17.10 1.99
N GLY A 285 12.39 18.09 2.44
CA GLY A 285 12.76 18.25 3.85
C GLY A 285 13.38 16.98 4.46
N GLY A 286 13.09 16.73 5.73
CA GLY A 286 13.67 15.60 6.47
C GLY A 286 13.05 14.22 6.19
N ASN A 287 12.01 14.10 5.37
CA ASN A 287 11.38 12.82 5.04
C ASN A 287 11.37 12.61 3.51
N PRO A 288 12.33 11.85 2.95
CA PRO A 288 12.40 11.63 1.51
C PRO A 288 11.24 10.78 0.95
N LEU A 289 10.43 10.14 1.81
CA LEU A 289 9.19 9.49 1.39
C LEU A 289 8.00 10.45 1.32
N ARG A 290 8.14 11.70 1.79
CA ARG A 290 7.12 12.72 1.62
C ARG A 290 7.14 13.20 0.18
N THR A 291 6.42 12.47 -0.68
CA THR A 291 6.35 12.75 -2.11
C THR A 291 5.33 13.83 -2.45
N SER A 292 4.35 14.10 -1.57
CA SER A 292 3.36 15.17 -1.74
C SER A 292 3.14 15.93 -0.43
N GLU A 293 2.50 17.10 -0.51
CA GLU A 293 1.97 17.80 0.65
C GLU A 293 0.68 17.15 1.16
N ASP A 294 -0.03 16.42 0.30
CA ASP A 294 -1.31 15.76 0.59
C ASP A 294 -1.15 14.22 0.61
N ASP A 295 -0.52 13.73 1.68
CA ASP A 295 -0.30 12.29 1.91
C ASP A 295 -1.64 11.51 2.01
N GLY A 296 -2.71 12.19 2.44
CA GLY A 296 -4.05 11.61 2.57
C GLY A 296 -4.64 11.25 1.21
N THR A 297 -4.65 12.18 0.25
CA THR A 297 -5.12 11.91 -1.11
C THR A 297 -4.22 10.89 -1.83
N GLN A 298 -2.91 10.93 -1.60
CA GLN A 298 -2.00 9.93 -2.17
C GLN A 298 -2.27 8.51 -1.63
N THR A 299 -2.56 8.38 -0.34
CA THR A 299 -2.95 7.11 0.27
C THR A 299 -4.31 6.64 -0.24
N GLY A 300 -5.29 7.55 -0.34
CA GLY A 300 -6.60 7.28 -0.93
C GLY A 300 -6.51 6.78 -2.38
N MET A 301 -5.61 7.38 -3.18
CA MET A 301 -5.33 6.94 -4.54
C MET A 301 -4.72 5.54 -4.58
N ALA A 302 -3.81 5.21 -3.67
CA ALA A 302 -3.25 3.86 -3.56
C ALA A 302 -4.33 2.81 -3.24
N TYR A 303 -5.24 3.09 -2.30
CA TYR A 303 -6.37 2.19 -2.00
C TYR A 303 -7.34 2.04 -3.16
N LEU A 304 -7.69 3.14 -3.83
CA LEU A 304 -8.49 3.08 -5.04
C LEU A 304 -7.80 2.23 -6.11
N MET A 305 -6.50 2.40 -6.28
CA MET A 305 -5.73 1.64 -7.25
C MET A 305 -5.75 0.14 -6.96
N LEU A 306 -5.61 -0.25 -5.68
CA LEU A 306 -5.75 -1.65 -5.27
C LEU A 306 -7.14 -2.20 -5.63
N LEU A 307 -8.20 -1.43 -5.37
CA LEU A 307 -9.58 -1.81 -5.72
C LEU A 307 -9.76 -1.95 -7.24
N LEU A 308 -9.32 -0.96 -8.03
CA LEU A 308 -9.49 -0.96 -9.48
C LEU A 308 -8.71 -2.10 -10.15
N VAL A 309 -7.50 -2.40 -9.67
CA VAL A 309 -6.69 -3.52 -10.15
C VAL A 309 -7.32 -4.86 -9.78
N ALA A 310 -7.87 -4.98 -8.58
CA ALA A 310 -8.65 -6.17 -8.20
C ALA A 310 -9.88 -6.36 -9.10
N CYS A 311 -10.62 -5.28 -9.39
CA CYS A 311 -11.73 -5.29 -10.34
C CYS A 311 -11.29 -5.68 -11.76
N ALA A 312 -10.11 -5.23 -12.20
CA ALA A 312 -9.57 -5.60 -13.51
C ALA A 312 -9.25 -7.11 -13.62
N ALA A 313 -8.86 -7.74 -12.51
CA ALA A 313 -8.60 -9.19 -12.46
C ALA A 313 -9.85 -10.04 -12.19
N ALA A 314 -10.95 -9.45 -11.71
CA ALA A 314 -12.15 -10.19 -11.32
C ALA A 314 -12.75 -11.06 -12.45
N PRO A 315 -12.86 -10.62 -13.72
CA PRO A 315 -13.37 -11.46 -14.80
C PRO A 315 -12.48 -12.69 -15.05
N ALA A 316 -11.16 -12.49 -15.02
CA ALA A 316 -10.18 -13.57 -15.23
C ALA A 316 -10.21 -14.58 -14.08
N MET A 317 -10.28 -14.08 -12.84
CA MET A 317 -10.41 -14.90 -11.65
C MET A 317 -11.70 -15.72 -11.67
N ALA A 318 -12.84 -15.10 -11.96
CA ALA A 318 -14.13 -15.79 -12.04
C ALA A 318 -14.12 -16.86 -13.14
N ALA A 319 -13.61 -16.54 -14.33
CA ALA A 319 -13.49 -17.50 -15.42
C ALA A 319 -12.56 -18.67 -15.07
N ALA A 320 -11.45 -18.43 -14.35
CA ALA A 320 -10.55 -19.49 -13.93
C ALA A 320 -11.16 -20.40 -12.86
N LEU A 321 -11.93 -19.83 -11.92
CA LEU A 321 -12.60 -20.61 -10.88
C LEU A 321 -13.76 -21.44 -11.44
N LEU A 322 -14.50 -20.94 -12.43
CA LEU A 322 -15.66 -21.60 -13.00
C LEU A 322 -15.31 -22.57 -14.15
N PHE A 323 -14.33 -22.21 -14.97
CA PHE A 323 -14.02 -22.89 -16.24
C PHE A 323 -12.56 -23.33 -16.35
N GLY A 324 -11.78 -23.24 -15.27
CA GLY A 324 -10.38 -23.69 -15.23
C GLY A 324 -9.50 -22.96 -16.23
N TRP A 325 -8.97 -23.70 -17.22
CA TRP A 325 -8.02 -23.18 -18.20
C TRP A 325 -8.58 -22.09 -19.12
N TRP A 326 -9.91 -22.01 -19.30
CA TRP A 326 -10.55 -20.89 -20.00
C TRP A 326 -10.36 -19.54 -19.30
N GLY A 327 -10.01 -19.54 -18.02
CA GLY A 327 -9.59 -18.32 -17.32
C GLY A 327 -8.36 -17.66 -17.95
N VAL A 328 -7.43 -18.44 -18.50
CA VAL A 328 -6.18 -17.91 -19.08
C VAL A 328 -6.42 -17.01 -20.30
N PRO A 329 -7.12 -17.44 -21.37
CA PRO A 329 -7.43 -16.55 -22.48
C PRO A 329 -8.31 -15.37 -22.04
N VAL A 330 -9.26 -15.57 -21.12
CA VAL A 330 -10.04 -14.45 -20.56
C VAL A 330 -9.12 -13.43 -19.87
N GLY A 331 -8.14 -13.89 -19.08
CA GLY A 331 -7.17 -13.03 -18.41
C GLY A 331 -6.28 -12.24 -19.36
N LEU A 332 -5.82 -12.89 -20.43
CA LEU A 332 -5.04 -12.24 -21.50
C LEU A 332 -5.86 -11.17 -22.22
N VAL A 333 -7.07 -11.51 -22.68
CA VAL A 333 -7.97 -10.57 -23.37
C VAL A 333 -8.32 -9.41 -22.46
N THR A 334 -8.69 -9.70 -21.21
CA THR A 334 -9.01 -8.69 -20.20
C THR A 334 -7.81 -7.75 -20.01
N GLY A 335 -6.61 -8.29 -19.75
CA GLY A 335 -5.39 -7.50 -19.60
C GLY A 335 -5.10 -6.60 -20.80
N VAL A 336 -5.22 -7.12 -22.03
CA VAL A 336 -5.03 -6.35 -23.27
C VAL A 336 -6.06 -5.22 -23.38
N LEU A 337 -7.34 -5.50 -23.09
CA LEU A 337 -8.41 -4.49 -23.14
C LEU A 337 -8.18 -3.38 -22.13
N TRP A 338 -7.80 -3.71 -20.88
CA TRP A 338 -7.48 -2.70 -19.86
C TRP A 338 -6.25 -1.86 -20.26
N TYR A 339 -5.18 -2.52 -20.72
CA TYR A 339 -3.96 -1.84 -21.21
C TYR A 339 -4.29 -0.87 -22.35
N TRP A 340 -5.04 -1.33 -23.34
CA TRP A 340 -5.33 -0.55 -24.54
C TRP A 340 -6.34 0.56 -24.24
N GLY A 341 -7.50 0.23 -23.67
CA GLY A 341 -8.60 1.15 -23.43
C GLY A 341 -8.24 2.28 -22.48
N PHE A 342 -7.58 1.98 -21.36
CA PHE A 342 -7.18 3.02 -20.41
C PHE A 342 -5.97 3.82 -20.84
N GLY A 343 -5.08 3.23 -21.64
CA GLY A 343 -4.07 4.00 -22.33
C GLY A 343 -4.70 5.04 -23.27
N LEU A 344 -5.75 4.68 -24.03
CA LEU A 344 -6.45 5.64 -24.89
C LEU A 344 -7.15 6.74 -24.08
N LEU A 345 -7.81 6.39 -22.98
CA LEU A 345 -8.48 7.38 -22.14
C LEU A 345 -7.48 8.35 -21.48
N ALA A 346 -6.35 7.84 -21.00
CA ALA A 346 -5.28 8.67 -20.45
C ALA A 346 -4.68 9.60 -21.53
N GLU A 347 -4.46 9.10 -22.74
CA GLU A 347 -3.96 9.88 -23.88
C GLU A 347 -4.94 10.99 -24.26
N ARG A 348 -6.23 10.66 -24.43
CA ARG A 348 -7.28 11.66 -24.71
C ARG A 348 -7.36 12.73 -23.64
N ARG A 349 -7.29 12.34 -22.36
CA ARG A 349 -7.32 13.27 -21.24
C ARG A 349 -6.10 14.19 -21.24
N LEU A 350 -4.92 13.64 -21.51
CA LEU A 350 -3.68 14.41 -21.55
C LEU A 350 -3.67 15.41 -22.71
N THR A 351 -4.17 15.02 -23.89
CA THR A 351 -4.31 15.94 -25.03
C THR A 351 -5.34 17.04 -24.75
N ALA A 352 -6.45 16.69 -24.10
CA ALA A 352 -7.53 17.64 -23.81
C ALA A 352 -7.21 18.60 -22.65
N GLN A 353 -6.42 18.17 -21.66
CA GLN A 353 -6.18 18.94 -20.42
C GLN A 353 -4.71 19.06 -20.00
N GLY A 354 -3.78 18.89 -20.93
CA GLY A 354 -2.34 18.99 -20.66
C GLY A 354 -1.92 20.32 -20.01
N PRO A 355 -2.38 21.48 -20.52
CA PRO A 355 -2.06 22.79 -19.93
C PRO A 355 -2.56 22.96 -18.49
N GLU A 356 -3.77 22.50 -18.18
CA GLU A 356 -4.37 22.57 -16.85
C GLU A 356 -3.62 21.68 -15.85
N LEU A 357 -3.16 20.51 -16.29
CA LEU A 357 -2.31 19.62 -15.49
C LEU A 357 -0.94 20.26 -15.21
N LEU A 358 -0.35 20.96 -16.17
CA LEU A 358 0.88 21.74 -15.96
C LEU A 358 0.68 22.88 -14.97
N GLN A 359 -0.44 23.61 -15.07
CA GLN A 359 -0.78 24.66 -14.13
C GLN A 359 -0.94 24.08 -12.72
N LEU A 360 -1.67 22.98 -12.57
CA LEU A 360 -1.84 22.27 -11.29
C LEU A 360 -0.49 21.85 -10.69
N MET A 361 0.43 21.31 -11.51
CA MET A 361 1.78 20.95 -11.05
C MET A 361 2.62 22.16 -10.63
N ARG A 362 2.43 23.32 -11.29
CA ARG A 362 3.17 24.55 -10.98
C ARG A 362 2.65 25.27 -9.75
N THR A 363 1.34 25.35 -9.58
CA THR A 363 0.69 26.14 -8.52
C THR A 363 0.33 25.31 -7.30
N GLY A 364 0.30 23.97 -7.43
CA GLY A 364 -0.27 23.07 -6.43
C GLY A 364 -1.80 23.22 -6.28
N ARG A 365 -2.43 24.11 -7.05
CA ARG A 365 -3.85 24.47 -6.96
C ARG A 365 -4.52 24.21 -8.30
N ARG A 366 -5.71 23.62 -8.28
CA ARG A 366 -6.50 23.43 -9.50
C ARG A 366 -6.93 24.80 -10.04
N PRO A 367 -6.87 25.04 -11.36
CA PRO A 367 -7.27 26.32 -11.96
C PRO A 367 -8.72 26.69 -11.67
N ASP A 368 -9.55 25.66 -11.48
CA ASP A 368 -10.92 25.78 -10.98
C ASP A 368 -10.98 25.17 -9.58
N ASP A 369 -11.73 25.83 -8.69
CA ASP A 369 -12.09 25.38 -7.34
C ASP A 369 -13.00 24.13 -7.35
N ARG A 370 -12.92 23.29 -8.40
CA ARG A 370 -13.62 22.02 -8.48
C ARG A 370 -12.95 21.04 -7.52
N PRO A 371 -13.63 20.62 -6.44
CA PRO A 371 -13.07 19.68 -5.49
C PRO A 371 -12.60 18.42 -6.23
N SER A 372 -11.52 17.81 -5.73
CA SER A 372 -11.10 16.52 -6.29
C SER A 372 -12.26 15.53 -6.23
N ALA A 373 -12.36 14.64 -7.21
CA ALA A 373 -13.29 13.53 -7.14
C ALA A 373 -13.12 12.71 -5.85
N PHE A 374 -11.96 12.85 -5.20
CA PHE A 374 -11.55 12.20 -3.96
C PHE A 374 -11.59 13.11 -2.72
N THR A 375 -11.89 14.41 -2.87
CA THR A 375 -12.07 15.29 -1.71
C THR A 375 -13.42 14.96 -1.06
N MET A 376 -13.43 14.75 0.25
CA MET A 376 -14.70 14.61 0.96
C MET A 376 -15.54 15.88 0.79
N PRO A 377 -16.82 15.78 0.39
CA PRO A 377 -17.71 16.92 0.32
C PRO A 377 -17.84 17.56 1.70
N LYS A 378 -18.06 18.87 1.73
CA LYS A 378 -18.34 19.56 2.99
C LYS A 378 -19.64 19.01 3.58
N MET A 379 -19.56 18.40 4.75
CA MET A 379 -20.73 17.86 5.47
C MET A 379 -20.58 18.10 6.97
N SER A 380 -21.69 17.97 7.71
CA SER A 380 -21.65 18.07 9.15
C SER A 380 -20.71 17.01 9.75
N LYS A 381 -19.96 17.37 10.80
CA LYS A 381 -19.05 16.46 11.52
C LYS A 381 -19.65 15.06 11.82
N PRO A 382 -20.91 14.91 12.26
CA PRO A 382 -21.48 13.58 12.50
C PRO A 382 -21.67 12.77 11.21
N ARG A 383 -22.07 13.39 10.10
CA ARG A 383 -22.18 12.70 8.80
C ARG A 383 -20.79 12.29 8.29
N GLN A 384 -19.80 13.16 8.45
CA GLN A 384 -18.42 12.86 8.07
C GLN A 384 -17.86 11.68 8.88
N ALA A 385 -18.08 11.69 10.20
CA ALA A 385 -17.69 10.58 11.06
C ALA A 385 -18.39 9.28 10.64
N LEU A 386 -19.69 9.32 10.35
CA LEU A 386 -20.45 8.15 9.91
C LEU A 386 -19.92 7.60 8.57
N VAL A 387 -19.67 8.46 7.58
CA VAL A 387 -19.06 8.05 6.30
C VAL A 387 -17.69 7.40 6.54
N THR A 388 -16.86 8.03 7.38
CA THR A 388 -15.53 7.52 7.69
C THR A 388 -15.61 6.15 8.36
N VAL A 389 -16.49 5.97 9.34
CA VAL A 389 -16.70 4.70 10.04
C VAL A 389 -17.22 3.64 9.08
N CYS A 390 -18.24 3.96 8.29
CA CYS A 390 -18.85 3.05 7.33
C CYS A 390 -17.84 2.56 6.27
N VAL A 391 -17.07 3.47 5.69
CA VAL A 391 -16.10 3.14 4.64
C VAL A 391 -14.87 2.43 5.21
N SER A 392 -14.37 2.86 6.38
CA SER A 392 -13.14 2.28 6.97
C SER A 392 -13.39 0.92 7.62
N LEU A 393 -14.50 0.77 8.35
CA LEU A 393 -14.78 -0.44 9.10
C LEU A 393 -15.63 -1.44 8.31
N GLY A 394 -16.34 -1.03 7.24
CA GLY A 394 -17.22 -1.91 6.46
C GLY A 394 -16.53 -3.14 5.86
N ALA A 395 -15.21 -3.07 5.62
CA ALA A 395 -14.41 -4.19 5.15
C ALA A 395 -14.35 -5.34 6.16
N ILE A 396 -14.34 -5.05 7.47
CA ILE A 396 -14.20 -6.02 8.56
C ILE A 396 -15.37 -7.01 8.63
N PRO A 397 -16.64 -6.55 8.71
CA PRO A 397 -17.78 -7.45 8.69
C PRO A 397 -17.94 -8.12 7.32
N LEU A 398 -17.61 -7.43 6.22
CA LEU A 398 -17.78 -7.98 4.87
C LEU A 398 -16.80 -9.12 4.55
N ILE A 399 -15.49 -8.87 4.71
CA ILE A 399 -14.44 -9.76 4.21
C ILE A 399 -14.00 -10.77 5.29
N PRO A 400 -13.34 -10.38 6.40
CA PRO A 400 -13.00 -11.33 7.45
C PRO A 400 -14.20 -12.07 8.04
N GLN A 401 -15.20 -11.35 8.57
CA GLN A 401 -16.30 -11.98 9.31
C GLN A 401 -17.36 -12.61 8.42
N GLY A 402 -17.44 -12.18 7.16
CA GLY A 402 -18.36 -12.68 6.17
C GLY A 402 -17.72 -13.75 5.29
N VAL A 403 -17.00 -13.31 4.26
CA VAL A 403 -16.43 -14.19 3.23
C VAL A 403 -15.46 -15.23 3.80
N VAL A 404 -14.45 -14.80 4.56
CA VAL A 404 -13.43 -15.72 5.09
C VAL A 404 -14.06 -16.68 6.10
N ALA A 405 -14.93 -16.20 6.98
CA ALA A 405 -15.63 -17.04 7.94
C ALA A 405 -16.52 -18.11 7.26
N MET A 406 -17.17 -17.80 6.13
CA MET A 406 -17.89 -18.80 5.34
C MET A 406 -16.96 -19.86 4.75
N VAL A 407 -15.82 -19.45 4.17
CA VAL A 407 -14.83 -20.40 3.62
C VAL A 407 -14.31 -21.33 4.71
N MET A 408 -13.96 -20.80 5.88
CA MET A 408 -13.51 -21.61 7.02
C MET A 408 -14.62 -22.56 7.51
N THR A 409 -15.87 -22.08 7.57
CA THR A 409 -17.02 -22.91 7.94
C THR A 409 -17.24 -24.04 6.94
N ALA A 410 -17.12 -23.77 5.63
CA ALA A 410 -17.24 -24.78 4.57
C ALA A 410 -16.12 -25.82 4.62
N GLN A 411 -14.90 -25.43 5.02
CA GLN A 411 -13.73 -26.31 5.15
C GLN A 411 -13.66 -27.04 6.51
N GLY A 412 -14.66 -26.88 7.38
CA GLY A 412 -14.67 -27.50 8.71
C GLY A 412 -13.64 -26.92 9.69
N GLN A 413 -13.05 -25.76 9.37
CA GLN A 413 -12.09 -25.04 10.21
C GLN A 413 -12.82 -24.26 11.30
N LEU A 414 -13.11 -24.92 12.42
CA LEU A 414 -13.95 -24.39 13.52
C LEU A 414 -13.11 -23.93 14.71
N ARG A 415 -13.54 -22.87 15.41
CA ARG A 415 -12.86 -22.30 16.61
C ARG A 415 -11.43 -21.82 16.39
N HIS A 416 -11.08 -21.47 15.16
CA HIS A 416 -9.79 -20.84 14.85
C HIS A 416 -10.04 -19.35 14.61
N SER A 417 -9.34 -18.50 15.35
CA SER A 417 -9.23 -17.03 15.13
C SER A 417 -10.41 -16.23 15.65
N TRP A 418 -10.51 -14.99 15.20
CA TRP A 418 -11.47 -14.00 15.70
C TRP A 418 -12.76 -14.00 14.85
N PHE A 419 -13.02 -15.08 14.09
CA PHE A 419 -14.17 -15.21 13.19
C PHE A 419 -15.40 -15.68 13.95
N LEU A 420 -16.34 -14.78 14.22
CA LEU A 420 -17.51 -15.03 15.06
C LEU A 420 -18.31 -16.26 14.60
N ALA A 421 -18.50 -16.41 13.30
CA ALA A 421 -19.29 -17.50 12.72
C ALA A 421 -18.74 -18.90 13.08
N THR A 422 -17.43 -19.03 13.27
CA THR A 422 -16.78 -20.32 13.57
C THR A 422 -16.96 -20.80 15.01
N TYR A 423 -17.40 -19.91 15.92
CA TYR A 423 -17.74 -20.24 17.31
C TYR A 423 -19.22 -20.57 17.51
N MET A 424 -20.06 -20.28 16.52
CA MET A 424 -21.49 -20.48 16.62
C MET A 424 -21.88 -21.96 16.56
N PRO A 425 -23.03 -22.35 17.15
CA PRO A 425 -23.63 -23.66 16.96
C PRO A 425 -23.83 -23.98 15.47
N PRO A 426 -23.82 -25.25 15.05
CA PRO A 426 -23.85 -25.65 13.63
C PRO A 426 -24.94 -24.94 12.79
N GLY A 427 -26.15 -24.77 13.34
CA GLY A 427 -27.25 -24.09 12.64
C GLY A 427 -27.08 -22.57 12.48
N LEU A 428 -26.23 -21.93 13.27
CA LEU A 428 -26.05 -20.47 13.29
C LEU A 428 -24.80 -19.98 12.57
N ARG A 429 -23.89 -20.87 12.15
CA ARG A 429 -22.61 -20.48 11.51
C ARG A 429 -22.83 -19.73 10.20
N TRP A 430 -23.57 -20.35 9.28
CA TRP A 430 -23.92 -19.74 8.00
C TRP A 430 -24.75 -18.46 8.15
N PRO A 431 -25.83 -18.44 8.96
CA PRO A 431 -26.56 -17.20 9.22
C PRO A 431 -25.70 -16.06 9.76
N THR A 432 -24.76 -16.36 10.67
CA THR A 432 -23.87 -15.34 11.25
C THR A 432 -22.91 -14.77 10.21
N ALA A 433 -22.31 -15.60 9.38
CA ALA A 433 -21.39 -15.14 8.33
C ALA A 433 -22.12 -14.32 7.25
N VAL A 434 -23.32 -14.77 6.83
CA VAL A 434 -24.19 -14.02 5.91
C VAL A 434 -24.63 -12.70 6.53
N GLY A 435 -25.02 -12.68 7.81
CA GLY A 435 -25.38 -11.47 8.54
C GLY A 435 -24.24 -10.46 8.57
N MET A 436 -23.01 -10.90 8.79
CA MET A 436 -21.82 -10.03 8.75
C MET A 436 -21.56 -9.47 7.35
N MET A 437 -21.72 -10.28 6.29
CA MET A 437 -21.68 -9.76 4.92
C MET A 437 -22.70 -8.65 4.66
N LEU A 438 -23.95 -8.87 5.09
CA LEU A 438 -25.03 -7.89 4.91
C LEU A 438 -24.75 -6.60 5.67
N ILE A 439 -24.22 -6.67 6.90
CA ILE A 439 -23.80 -5.49 7.68
C ILE A 439 -22.72 -4.73 6.92
N GLY A 440 -21.68 -5.41 6.44
CA GLY A 440 -20.60 -4.76 5.69
C GLY A 440 -21.08 -4.10 4.40
N LEU A 441 -21.96 -4.77 3.65
CA LEU A 441 -22.57 -4.20 2.44
C LEU A 441 -23.44 -2.98 2.77
N ALA A 442 -24.27 -3.07 3.82
CA ALA A 442 -25.11 -1.97 4.27
C ALA A 442 -24.28 -0.75 4.71
N MET A 443 -23.16 -0.97 5.40
CA MET A 443 -22.21 0.09 5.76
C MET A 443 -21.66 0.79 4.51
N TYR A 444 -21.18 0.04 3.51
CA TYR A 444 -20.69 0.64 2.28
C TYR A 444 -21.77 1.40 1.53
N VAL A 445 -22.95 0.80 1.33
CA VAL A 445 -24.08 1.44 0.67
C VAL A 445 -24.46 2.75 1.37
N THR A 446 -24.55 2.73 2.70
CA THR A 446 -24.89 3.92 3.50
C THR A 446 -23.80 4.99 3.39
N GLY A 447 -22.53 4.62 3.52
CA GLY A 447 -21.40 5.53 3.39
C GLY A 447 -21.36 6.20 2.01
N PHE A 448 -21.47 5.42 0.93
CA PHE A 448 -21.51 5.93 -0.44
C PHE A 448 -22.75 6.78 -0.71
N ARG A 449 -23.92 6.40 -0.18
CA ARG A 449 -25.15 7.17 -0.35
C ARG A 449 -25.05 8.54 0.30
N ILE A 450 -24.55 8.62 1.54
CA ILE A 450 -24.36 9.91 2.24
C ILE A 450 -23.32 10.76 1.51
N TRP A 451 -22.22 10.16 1.07
CA TRP A 451 -21.21 10.86 0.26
C TRP A 451 -21.84 11.44 -1.01
N HIS A 452 -22.56 10.63 -1.78
CA HIS A 452 -23.19 11.07 -3.01
C HIS A 452 -24.25 12.16 -2.79
N GLN A 453 -25.05 12.08 -1.72
CA GLN A 453 -26.00 13.11 -1.35
C GLN A 453 -25.30 14.44 -0.99
N ALA A 454 -24.20 14.38 -0.22
CA ALA A 454 -23.44 15.56 0.14
C ALA A 454 -22.80 16.22 -1.09
N LYS A 455 -22.30 15.41 -2.04
CA LYS A 455 -21.76 15.92 -3.30
C LYS A 455 -22.82 16.62 -4.15
N LYS A 456 -24.01 16.02 -4.29
CA LYS A 456 -25.14 16.65 -4.98
C LYS A 456 -25.58 17.97 -4.35
N ALA A 457 -25.50 18.09 -3.03
CA ALA A 457 -25.85 19.32 -2.32
C ALA A 457 -24.79 20.42 -2.42
N GLU A 458 -23.56 20.09 -2.82
CA GLU A 458 -22.47 21.05 -3.08
C GLU A 458 -22.48 21.54 -4.54
N GLU A 459 -23.04 20.74 -5.46
CA GLU A 459 -23.22 21.06 -6.88
C GLU A 459 -24.52 21.83 -7.18
N ALA A 460 -25.48 21.83 -6.25
CA ALA A 460 -26.75 22.56 -6.32
C ALA A 460 -26.66 23.88 -5.54
#